data_AF-A0A816RF66-F1
#
_entry.id   AF-A0A816RF66-F1
#
_cell.length_a   1.000
_cell.length_b   1.000
_cell.length_c   1.000
_cell.angle_alpha   90.00
_cell.angle_beta   90.00
_cell.angle_gamma   90.00
#
_symmetry.space_group_name_H-M   'P 1'
#
loop_
_entity.id
_entity.type
_entity.pdbx_description
1 polymer ?
#
loop_
_entity_poly.entity_id
_entity_poly.type
_entity_poly.pdbx_seq_one_letter_code
_entity_poly.pdbx_strand_id
1 'polypeptide(L)'
;MSILQKQERTQRDGEKGRGVKNVRLKRRLQVGPKSVNPIQKWKPPPINWLKCNTDGAWHKDRENCGLGWICRGNNGKLIWVGARAIQRLGSSIVT
;
A
#
# COMPACT_ATOMS: atom_id res chain seq x y z
N MET A 1 4.03 24.59 23.61
CA MET A 1 3.44 23.25 23.41
C MET A 1 4.43 22.39 22.66
N SER A 2 5.02 21.41 23.35
CA SER A 2 6.24 20.70 22.95
C SER A 2 6.01 19.66 21.85
N ILE A 3 6.99 19.58 20.96
CA ILE A 3 7.20 18.65 19.83
C ILE A 3 6.94 17.17 20.18
N LEU A 4 7.01 16.81 21.47
CA LEU A 4 6.84 15.45 21.98
C LEU A 4 5.38 14.96 21.95
N GLN A 5 4.38 15.84 21.99
CA GLN A 5 2.96 15.43 22.00
C GLN A 5 2.41 14.98 20.62
N LYS A 6 3.18 15.18 19.55
CA LYS A 6 2.78 14.74 18.19
C LYS A 6 3.14 13.28 17.91
N GLN A 7 4.09 12.71 18.67
CA GLN A 7 4.59 11.35 18.44
C GLN A 7 3.69 10.27 19.04
N GLU A 8 2.97 10.58 20.12
CA GLU A 8 2.10 9.63 20.83
C GLU A 8 0.71 9.44 20.19
N ARG A 9 0.30 10.30 19.25
CA ARG A 9 -1.01 10.14 18.58
C ARG A 9 -0.97 9.11 17.44
N THR A 10 0.20 8.76 16.94
CA THR A 10 0.35 7.85 15.79
C THR A 10 0.38 6.37 16.21
N GLN A 11 0.37 6.06 17.51
CA GLN A 11 0.49 4.69 18.02
C GLN A 11 -0.82 4.04 18.47
N ARG A 12 -1.96 4.74 18.45
CA ARG A 12 -3.20 4.27 19.10
C ARG A 12 -4.21 3.50 18.22
N ASP A 13 -4.00 3.39 16.92
CA ASP A 13 -4.98 2.74 16.01
C ASP A 13 -4.44 1.48 15.33
N GLY A 14 -3.79 0.61 16.11
CA GLY A 14 -3.08 -0.57 15.62
C GLY A 14 -3.64 -1.93 16.04
N GLU A 15 -4.83 -2.03 16.63
CA GLU A 15 -5.36 -3.34 17.06
C GLU A 15 -6.87 -3.44 16.82
N LYS A 16 -7.26 -4.11 15.72
CA LYS A 16 -8.51 -4.87 15.57
C LYS A 16 -8.47 -5.72 14.30
N GLY A 17 -7.51 -6.65 14.25
CA GLY A 17 -7.53 -7.75 13.29
C GLY A 17 -8.57 -8.79 13.72
N ARG A 18 -9.77 -8.73 13.14
CA ARG A 18 -10.78 -9.80 13.28
C ARG A 18 -10.30 -11.06 12.56
N GLY A 19 -10.41 -12.19 13.25
CA GLY A 19 -9.89 -13.50 12.84
C GLY A 19 -10.25 -13.90 11.42
N VAL A 20 -9.23 -14.12 10.60
CA VAL A 20 -9.35 -14.70 9.26
C VAL A 20 -9.54 -16.21 9.41
N LYS A 21 -10.74 -16.71 9.14
CA LYS A 21 -10.99 -18.14 8.98
C LYS A 21 -10.31 -18.61 7.69
N ASN A 22 -9.35 -19.52 7.81
CA ASN A 22 -8.69 -20.17 6.68
C ASN A 22 -9.68 -21.09 5.93
N VAL A 23 -10.36 -20.56 4.91
CA VAL A 23 -11.10 -21.38 3.95
C VAL A 23 -10.14 -21.85 2.87
N ARG A 24 -9.68 -23.10 2.98
CA ARG A 24 -8.83 -23.73 1.95
C ARG A 24 -9.69 -24.17 0.77
N LEU A 25 -9.98 -23.26 -0.15
CA LEU A 25 -10.64 -23.59 -1.42
C LEU A 25 -9.61 -24.19 -2.40
N LYS A 26 -9.53 -25.53 -2.47
CA LYS A 26 -8.72 -26.22 -3.48
C LYS A 26 -9.41 -26.15 -4.85
N ARG A 27 -9.26 -25.04 -5.58
CA ARG A 27 -9.53 -25.03 -7.02
C ARG A 27 -8.35 -25.69 -7.75
N ARG A 28 -8.57 -26.87 -8.35
CA ARG A 28 -7.63 -27.45 -9.33
C ARG A 28 -7.62 -26.54 -10.55
N LEU A 29 -6.61 -25.69 -10.66
CA LEU A 29 -6.30 -24.99 -11.90
C LEU A 29 -5.71 -26.02 -12.87
N GLN A 30 -6.41 -26.30 -13.98
CA GLN A 30 -5.84 -27.06 -15.08
C GLN A 30 -4.69 -26.23 -15.67
N VAL A 31 -3.48 -26.75 -15.57
CA VAL A 31 -2.26 -26.09 -16.05
C VAL A 31 -2.09 -26.44 -17.53
N GLY A 32 -2.57 -25.57 -18.42
CA GLY A 32 -2.07 -25.56 -19.81
C GLY A 32 -0.56 -25.24 -19.84
N PRO A 33 0.13 -25.45 -20.97
CA PRO A 33 1.56 -25.13 -21.09
C PRO A 33 1.79 -23.70 -20.61
N LYS A 34 2.45 -23.57 -19.45
CA LYS A 34 2.71 -22.27 -18.84
C LYS A 34 3.65 -21.55 -19.79
N SER A 35 3.17 -20.51 -20.47
CA SER A 35 4.07 -19.46 -20.92
C SER A 35 4.81 -19.00 -19.66
N VAL A 36 6.11 -19.28 -19.61
CA VAL A 36 6.96 -18.82 -18.50
C VAL A 36 7.16 -17.34 -18.73
N ASN A 37 6.12 -16.55 -18.43
CA ASN A 37 6.25 -15.11 -18.35
C ASN A 37 7.27 -14.86 -17.21
N PRO A 38 8.43 -14.26 -17.51
CA PRO A 38 9.42 -14.02 -16.48
C PRO A 38 8.77 -13.14 -15.41
N ILE A 39 8.85 -13.59 -14.15
CA ILE A 39 8.34 -12.82 -13.01
C ILE A 39 9.05 -11.47 -13.00
N GLN A 40 8.31 -10.41 -13.32
CA GLN A 40 8.85 -9.07 -13.38
C GLN A 40 9.06 -8.57 -11.94
N LYS A 41 10.31 -8.68 -11.45
CA LYS A 41 10.68 -8.20 -10.13
C LYS A 41 10.81 -6.68 -10.12
N TRP A 42 10.51 -6.05 -8.99
CA TRP A 42 10.79 -4.63 -8.78
C TRP A 42 12.28 -4.36 -9.00
N LYS A 43 12.59 -3.32 -9.77
CA LYS A 43 13.96 -2.86 -10.02
C LYS A 43 14.16 -1.48 -9.40
N PRO A 44 15.33 -1.18 -8.81
CA PRO A 44 15.63 0.17 -8.38
C PRO A 44 15.65 1.16 -9.56
N PRO A 45 15.48 2.46 -9.31
CA PRO A 45 15.65 3.50 -10.33
C PRO A 45 17.13 3.68 -10.74
N PRO A 46 17.41 4.40 -11.84
CA PRO A 46 18.76 4.83 -12.20
C PRO A 46 19.44 5.71 -11.14
N ILE A 47 20.75 5.91 -11.28
CA ILE A 47 21.53 6.83 -10.43
C ILE A 47 20.94 8.25 -10.49
N ASN A 48 20.89 8.93 -9.34
CA ASN A 48 20.29 10.27 -9.16
C ASN A 48 18.76 10.35 -9.36
N TRP A 49 18.08 9.20 -9.45
CA TRP A 49 16.61 9.15 -9.50
C TRP A 49 16.01 8.54 -8.22
N LEU A 50 14.78 8.95 -7.94
CA LEU A 50 13.90 8.32 -6.96
C LEU A 50 12.80 7.54 -7.67
N LYS A 51 12.50 6.35 -7.18
CA LYS A 51 11.28 5.62 -7.52
C LYS A 51 10.29 5.80 -6.39
N CYS A 52 9.19 6.49 -6.68
CA CYS A 52 8.06 6.62 -5.79
C CYS A 52 7.01 5.57 -6.18
N ASN A 53 6.72 4.64 -5.27
CA ASN A 53 5.56 3.77 -5.38
C ASN A 53 4.46 4.35 -4.49
N THR A 54 3.26 4.54 -5.04
CA THR A 54 2.10 5.11 -4.35
C THR A 54 0.94 4.13 -4.36
N ASP A 55 0.11 4.17 -3.34
CA ASP A 55 -1.13 3.41 -3.26
C ASP A 55 -2.25 4.23 -2.61
N GLY A 56 -3.49 3.93 -2.98
CA GLY A 56 -4.70 4.57 -2.47
C GLY A 56 -5.66 3.55 -1.89
N ALA A 57 -6.13 3.80 -0.66
CA ALA A 57 -7.15 3.02 0.01
C ALA A 57 -8.46 3.82 0.09
N TRP A 58 -9.54 3.25 -0.43
CA TRP A 58 -10.87 3.86 -0.42
C TRP A 58 -11.91 2.84 0.06
N HIS A 59 -12.98 3.32 0.70
CA HIS A 59 -14.09 2.49 1.16
C HIS A 59 -15.40 3.22 0.95
N LYS A 60 -16.35 2.61 0.23
CA LYS A 60 -17.63 3.23 -0.15
C LYS A 60 -18.45 3.82 1.00
N ASP A 61 -18.45 3.13 2.14
CA ASP A 61 -19.24 3.55 3.32
C ASP A 61 -18.45 4.43 4.30
N ARG A 62 -17.25 4.90 3.91
CA ARG A 62 -16.42 5.78 4.75
C ARG A 62 -16.10 7.07 4.00
N GLU A 63 -16.18 8.19 4.70
CA GLU A 63 -15.79 9.49 4.14
C GLU A 63 -14.27 9.68 4.05
N ASN A 64 -13.49 8.82 4.72
CA ASN A 64 -12.04 8.92 4.80
C ASN A 64 -11.37 7.91 3.88
N CYS A 65 -10.36 8.39 3.16
CA CYS A 65 -9.50 7.63 2.27
C CYS A 65 -8.05 7.73 2.74
N GLY A 66 -7.24 6.74 2.44
CA GLY A 66 -5.81 6.74 2.70
C GLY A 66 -5.02 6.90 1.41
N LEU A 67 -4.00 7.76 1.41
CA LEU A 67 -2.92 7.73 0.43
C LEU A 67 -1.63 7.33 1.12
N GLY A 68 -0.85 6.46 0.49
CA GLY A 68 0.47 6.06 0.96
C GLY A 68 1.51 6.16 -0.14
N TRP A 69 2.75 6.45 0.23
CA TRP A 69 3.88 6.43 -0.70
C TRP A 69 5.17 5.95 -0.04
N ILE A 70 6.02 5.34 -0.87
CA ILE A 70 7.38 4.96 -0.53
C ILE A 70 8.33 5.38 -1.66
N CYS A 71 9.30 6.21 -1.33
CA CYS A 71 10.35 6.67 -2.24
C CYS A 71 11.65 5.91 -1.93
N ARG A 72 12.19 5.23 -2.95
CA ARG A 72 13.46 4.50 -2.85
C ARG A 72 14.48 5.06 -3.83
N GLY A 73 15.74 5.09 -3.41
CA GLY A 73 16.87 5.46 -4.26
C GLY A 73 17.35 4.34 -5.17
N ASN A 74 18.39 4.60 -5.95
CA ASN A 74 19.02 3.68 -6.90
C ASN A 74 19.58 2.38 -6.29
N ASN A 75 19.85 2.36 -4.99
CA ASN A 75 20.28 1.18 -4.23
C ASN A 75 19.11 0.44 -3.57
N GLY A 76 17.88 0.85 -3.86
CA GLY A 76 16.66 0.31 -3.25
C GLY A 76 16.42 0.74 -1.81
N LYS A 77 17.29 1.56 -1.21
CA LYS A 77 17.09 2.05 0.16
C LYS A 77 15.92 3.02 0.22
N LEU A 78 15.20 2.94 1.33
CA LEU A 78 14.17 3.89 1.68
C LEU A 78 14.78 5.28 1.87
N ILE A 79 14.21 6.26 1.19
CA ILE A 79 14.58 7.67 1.34
C ILE A 79 13.44 8.45 1.99
N TRP A 80 12.20 8.17 1.59
CA TRP A 80 11.03 8.82 2.18
C TRP A 80 9.83 7.89 2.20
N VAL A 81 9.01 8.01 3.23
CA VAL A 81 7.73 7.31 3.37
C VAL A 81 6.73 8.28 3.97
N GLY A 82 5.49 8.15 3.55
CA GLY A 82 4.40 8.92 4.12
C GLY A 82 3.06 8.24 3.91
N ALA A 83 2.12 8.65 4.74
CA ALA A 83 0.72 8.35 4.56
C ALA A 83 -0.10 9.57 4.94
N ARG A 84 -1.25 9.75 4.28
CA ARG A 84 -2.17 10.83 4.56
C ARG A 84 -3.60 10.34 4.50
N ALA A 85 -4.37 10.62 5.55
CA ALA A 85 -5.81 10.53 5.49
C ALA A 85 -6.36 11.74 4.73
N ILE A 86 -7.22 11.49 3.75
CA ILE A 86 -7.96 12.51 3.01
C ILE A 86 -9.44 12.28 3.23
N GLN A 87 -10.15 13.36 3.53
CA GLN A 87 -11.58 13.32 3.75
C GLN A 87 -12.32 13.69 2.46
N ARG A 88 -13.53 13.15 2.30
CA ARG A 88 -14.50 13.52 1.26
C ARG A 88 -14.01 13.29 -0.17
N LEU A 89 -13.20 12.25 -0.39
CA LEU A 89 -12.82 11.82 -1.74
C LEU A 89 -13.98 11.01 -2.37
N GLY A 90 -14.54 11.51 -3.46
CA GLY A 90 -15.52 10.78 -4.27
C GLY A 90 -14.89 9.62 -5.05
N SER A 91 -15.71 8.66 -5.46
CA SER A 91 -15.30 7.64 -6.42
C SER A 91 -14.95 8.30 -7.76
N SER A 92 -13.79 7.95 -8.35
CA SER A 92 -13.47 8.31 -9.74
C SER A 92 -14.13 7.37 -10.76
N ILE A 93 -14.68 6.24 -10.31
CA ILE A 93 -15.56 5.42 -11.13
C ILE A 93 -16.88 6.17 -11.22
N VAL A 94 -17.13 6.78 -12.37
CA VAL A 94 -18.45 7.22 -12.78
C VAL A 94 -19.22 5.95 -13.13
N THR A 95 -20.37 5.76 -12.47
CA THR A 95 -21.31 4.66 -12.74
C THR A 95 -22.49 5.21 -13.52
#